data_AF-A0A964QTP3-F1
#
_entry.id   AF-A0A964QTP3-F1
#
_cell.length_a   1.000
_cell.length_b   1.000
_cell.length_c   1.000
_cell.angle_alpha   90.00
_cell.angle_beta   90.00
_cell.angle_gamma   90.00
#
_symmetry.space_group_name_H-M   'P 1'
#
loop_
_entity.id
_entity.type
_entity.pdbx_description
1 polymer ?
#
loop_
_entity_poly.entity_id
_entity_poly.type
_entity_poly.pdbx_seq_one_letter_code
_entity_poly.pdbx_strand_id
1 'polypeptide(L)'
;MGDANGDGTIDEVDLGMLKTLLSAPFDFGLDPGWIVRLDVFPDGKLDEWDVAALEAYLKGLFLTLPVGDVNYDWKLTTVDIKLARAGILGTRILRNFQVRQADINANGGLTTLDLTLMRRLILGLGYSR
;
A
#
# COMPACT_ATOMS: atom_id res chain seq x y z
N MET A 1 -4.60 -3.77 -5.86
CA MET A 1 -3.15 -3.63 -5.63
C MET A 1 -2.58 -5.01 -5.43
N GLY A 2 -1.44 -5.31 -6.02
CA GLY A 2 -0.75 -6.60 -5.95
C GLY A 2 -1.04 -7.53 -7.12
N ASP A 3 -2.26 -7.48 -7.68
CA ASP A 3 -2.65 -8.20 -8.89
C ASP A 3 -2.20 -7.40 -10.13
N ALA A 4 -1.02 -7.74 -10.64
CA ALA A 4 -0.34 -7.08 -11.74
C ALA A 4 -0.94 -7.50 -13.09
N ASN A 5 -1.25 -8.78 -13.24
CA ASN A 5 -1.72 -9.37 -14.49
C ASN A 5 -3.25 -9.25 -14.68
N GLY A 6 -3.98 -8.86 -13.63
CA GLY A 6 -5.42 -8.67 -13.63
C GLY A 6 -6.23 -9.97 -13.57
N ASP A 7 -5.64 -11.07 -13.11
CA ASP A 7 -6.30 -12.39 -13.07
C ASP A 7 -7.15 -12.62 -11.81
N GLY A 8 -7.13 -11.67 -10.88
CA GLY A 8 -7.90 -11.71 -9.64
C GLY A 8 -7.19 -12.42 -8.49
N THR A 9 -5.94 -12.85 -8.68
CA THR A 9 -5.08 -13.43 -7.64
C THR A 9 -3.84 -12.57 -7.43
N ILE A 10 -3.19 -12.74 -6.27
CA ILE A 10 -1.89 -12.14 -5.97
C ILE A 10 -0.92 -13.29 -5.77
N ASP A 11 -0.05 -13.53 -6.75
CA ASP A 11 0.84 -14.70 -6.79
C ASP A 11 2.26 -14.40 -7.34
N GLU A 12 3.03 -15.46 -7.61
CA GLU A 12 4.40 -15.33 -8.13
C GLU A 12 4.48 -14.74 -9.55
N VAL A 13 3.39 -14.84 -10.34
CA VAL A 13 3.30 -14.22 -11.66
C VAL A 13 3.33 -12.71 -11.52
N ASP A 14 2.61 -12.15 -10.55
CA ASP A 14 2.59 -10.71 -10.28
C ASP A 14 3.97 -10.19 -9.87
N LEU A 15 4.65 -10.94 -9.00
CA LEU A 15 6.00 -10.63 -8.58
C LEU A 15 6.99 -10.66 -9.77
N GLY A 16 6.84 -11.65 -10.65
CA GLY A 16 7.64 -11.76 -11.87
C GLY A 16 7.44 -10.57 -12.81
N MET A 17 6.20 -10.11 -12.98
CA MET A 17 5.87 -8.92 -13.76
C MET A 17 6.46 -7.65 -13.17
N LEU A 18 6.31 -7.45 -11.85
CA LEU A 18 6.90 -6.31 -11.14
C LEU A 18 8.43 -6.25 -11.31
N LYS A 19 9.12 -7.38 -11.09
CA LYS A 19 10.58 -7.46 -11.28
C LYS A 19 11.02 -7.18 -12.71
N THR A 20 10.25 -7.70 -13.68
CA THR A 20 10.51 -7.48 -15.10
C THR A 20 10.41 -5.99 -15.44
N LEU A 21 9.35 -5.31 -15.00
CA LEU A 21 9.14 -3.87 -15.20
C LEU A 21 10.28 -3.02 -14.62
N LEU A 22 10.81 -3.38 -13.44
CA LEU A 22 11.94 -2.67 -12.83
C LEU A 22 13.27 -2.91 -13.57
N SER A 23 13.48 -4.14 -14.08
CA SER A 23 14.73 -4.53 -14.73
C SER A 23 14.87 -4.06 -16.18
N ALA A 24 13.74 -3.88 -16.87
CA ALA A 24 13.68 -3.36 -18.22
C ALA A 24 12.35 -2.60 -18.34
N PRO A 25 12.36 -1.25 -18.37
CA PRO A 25 11.16 -0.48 -18.68
C PRO A 25 10.84 -0.69 -20.17
N PHE A 26 10.28 -1.86 -20.50
CA PHE A 26 9.80 -2.21 -21.83
C PHE A 26 8.36 -1.70 -21.96
N ASP A 27 8.09 -1.05 -23.08
CA ASP A 27 6.81 -0.43 -23.45
C ASP A 27 5.76 -1.51 -23.74
N PHE A 28 5.26 -2.15 -22.69
CA PHE A 28 4.23 -3.19 -22.78
C PHE A 28 2.83 -2.57 -22.96
N GLY A 29 2.65 -1.62 -23.88
CA GLY A 29 1.34 -1.00 -24.14
C GLY A 29 0.57 -0.70 -22.86
N LEU A 30 1.29 -0.19 -21.85
CA LEU A 30 0.88 -0.24 -20.46
C LEU A 30 -0.37 0.63 -20.28
N ASP A 31 -1.44 0.03 -19.79
CA ASP A 31 -2.59 0.79 -19.31
C ASP A 31 -2.09 1.78 -18.22
N PRO A 32 -2.49 3.06 -18.24
CA PRO A 32 -2.12 4.03 -17.21
C PRO A 32 -2.40 3.56 -15.76
N GLY A 33 -3.28 2.60 -15.55
CA GLY A 33 -3.61 2.02 -14.24
C GLY A 33 -2.55 1.13 -13.59
N TRP A 34 -1.44 0.80 -14.26
CA TRP A 34 -0.46 -0.18 -13.74
C TRP A 34 0.29 0.32 -12.51
N ILE A 35 0.68 1.60 -12.47
CA ILE A 35 1.35 2.18 -11.29
C ILE A 35 0.46 2.02 -10.05
N VAL A 36 -0.85 2.28 -10.18
CA VAL A 36 -1.80 2.14 -9.06
C VAL A 36 -1.96 0.68 -8.62
N ARG A 37 -1.84 -0.29 -9.53
CA ARG A 37 -1.93 -1.72 -9.18
C ARG A 37 -0.64 -2.24 -8.55
N LEU A 38 0.51 -1.71 -8.95
CA LEU A 38 1.83 -2.23 -8.63
C LEU A 38 2.60 -1.44 -7.56
N ASP A 39 2.17 -0.22 -7.22
CA ASP A 39 2.58 0.54 -6.03
C ASP A 39 1.97 -0.11 -4.78
N VAL A 40 2.40 -1.34 -4.49
CA VAL A 40 1.92 -2.18 -3.39
C VAL A 40 2.51 -1.76 -2.06
N PHE A 41 3.58 -0.96 -2.09
CA PHE A 41 4.06 -0.17 -0.99
C PHE A 41 3.72 1.31 -1.27
N PRO A 42 2.49 1.79 -0.93
CA PRO A 42 1.93 3.05 -1.45
C PRO A 42 2.73 4.31 -1.11
N ASP A 43 3.85 4.49 -1.80
CA ASP A 43 4.79 5.58 -1.65
C ASP A 43 4.80 6.47 -2.90
N GLY A 44 4.04 6.10 -3.93
CA GLY A 44 3.87 6.82 -5.18
C GLY A 44 4.97 6.57 -6.19
N LYS A 45 5.79 5.54 -5.99
CA LYS A 45 6.80 5.07 -6.94
C LYS A 45 6.55 3.61 -7.26
N LEU A 46 7.22 3.16 -8.31
CA LEU A 46 7.33 1.75 -8.63
C LEU A 46 8.81 1.39 -8.47
N ASP A 47 9.19 0.78 -7.35
CA ASP A 47 10.58 0.50 -7.01
C ASP A 47 10.79 -0.80 -6.19
N GLU A 48 11.99 -0.98 -5.62
CA GLU A 48 12.35 -2.20 -4.89
C GLU A 48 11.52 -2.41 -3.61
N TRP A 49 10.91 -1.36 -3.05
CA TRP A 49 10.03 -1.49 -1.89
C TRP A 49 8.74 -2.22 -2.24
N ASP A 50 8.23 -2.06 -3.46
CA ASP A 50 7.09 -2.82 -3.97
C ASP A 50 7.42 -4.31 -4.08
N VAL A 51 8.62 -4.63 -4.58
CA VAL A 51 9.10 -6.01 -4.67
C VAL A 51 9.20 -6.62 -3.28
N ALA A 52 9.80 -5.90 -2.33
CA ALA A 52 9.94 -6.36 -0.96
C ALA A 52 8.58 -6.61 -0.28
N ALA A 53 7.62 -5.71 -0.47
CA ALA A 53 6.28 -5.83 0.08
C ALA A 53 5.52 -7.04 -0.50
N LEU A 54 5.55 -7.21 -1.83
CA LEU A 54 4.89 -8.33 -2.49
C LEU A 54 5.54 -9.67 -2.13
N GLU A 55 6.87 -9.75 -2.07
CA GLU A 55 7.58 -10.94 -1.61
C GLU A 55 7.22 -11.32 -0.17
N ALA A 56 7.14 -10.34 0.73
CA ALA A 56 6.83 -10.59 2.12
C ALA A 56 5.38 -11.08 2.29
N TYR A 57 4.45 -10.55 1.48
CA TYR A 57 3.08 -11.04 1.40
C TYR A 57 3.03 -12.51 0.91
N LEU A 58 3.70 -12.82 -0.21
CA LEU A 58 3.72 -14.17 -0.78
C LEU A 58 4.38 -15.21 0.15
N LYS A 59 5.37 -14.79 0.96
CA LYS A 59 6.01 -15.62 1.99
C LYS A 59 5.15 -15.80 3.25
N GLY A 60 3.97 -15.17 3.32
CA GLY A 60 3.09 -15.19 4.49
C GLY A 60 3.67 -14.48 5.71
N LEU A 61 4.69 -13.62 5.52
CA LEU A 61 5.23 -12.79 6.61
C LEU A 61 4.22 -11.71 7.02
N PHE A 62 3.37 -11.31 6.07
CA PHE A 62 2.24 -10.42 6.30
C PHE A 62 0.97 -11.01 5.71
N LEU A 63 -0.14 -10.87 6.42
CA LEU A 63 -1.47 -11.30 5.95
C LEU A 63 -2.05 -10.33 4.91
N THR A 64 -1.52 -9.10 4.83
CA THR A 64 -1.94 -8.04 3.92
C THR A 64 -0.73 -7.25 3.45
N LEU A 65 -0.84 -6.56 2.31
CA LEU A 65 0.11 -5.53 1.89
C LEU A 65 0.21 -4.41 2.95
N PRO A 66 1.34 -3.67 3.04
CA PRO A 66 1.67 -2.72 4.11
C PRO A 66 0.86 -1.41 4.07
N VAL A 67 -0.42 -1.48 3.71
CA VAL A 67 -1.34 -0.34 3.70
C VAL A 67 -1.59 0.12 5.14
N GLY A 68 -1.49 1.42 5.39
CA GLY A 68 -1.69 1.99 6.74
C GLY A 68 -0.46 1.98 7.64
N ASP A 69 0.68 1.45 7.20
CA ASP A 69 1.95 1.58 7.91
C ASP A 69 2.53 3.00 7.69
N VAL A 70 2.26 3.90 8.63
CA VAL A 70 2.61 5.33 8.54
C VAL A 70 4.02 5.59 9.09
N ASN A 71 4.54 4.69 9.92
CA ASN A 71 5.86 4.81 10.55
C ASN A 71 6.96 3.97 9.87
N TYR A 72 6.61 3.12 8.91
CA TYR A 72 7.50 2.24 8.15
C TYR A 72 8.16 1.13 8.98
N ASP A 73 7.45 0.62 9.98
CA ASP A 73 7.89 -0.51 10.80
C ASP A 73 7.32 -1.86 10.33
N TRP A 74 6.66 -1.86 9.17
CA TRP A 74 5.99 -2.97 8.51
C TRP A 74 4.73 -3.48 9.23
N LYS A 75 4.20 -2.72 10.19
CA LYS A 75 3.03 -3.13 10.96
C LYS A 75 2.03 -1.99 11.03
N LEU A 76 0.81 -2.26 10.57
CA LEU A 76 -0.30 -1.40 10.89
C LEU A 76 -0.66 -1.56 12.38
N THR A 77 -0.37 -0.55 13.19
CA THR A 77 -0.64 -0.53 14.63
C THR A 77 -1.35 0.74 15.08
N THR A 78 -1.62 0.84 16.38
CA THR A 78 -2.16 2.07 16.97
C THR A 78 -1.16 3.24 16.95
N VAL A 79 0.13 2.99 16.71
CA VAL A 79 1.14 4.05 16.52
C VAL A 79 0.87 4.80 15.22
N ASP A 80 0.52 4.08 14.15
CA ASP A 80 0.19 4.64 12.84
C ASP A 80 -1.07 5.49 12.89
N ILE A 81 -2.10 5.01 13.61
CA ILE A 81 -3.32 5.78 13.88
C ILE A 81 -2.99 7.10 14.58
N LYS A 82 -2.07 7.09 15.55
CA LYS A 82 -1.66 8.31 16.26
C LYS A 82 -0.93 9.28 15.33
N LEU A 83 -0.06 8.78 14.44
CA LEU A 83 0.64 9.60 13.45
C LEU A 83 -0.33 10.20 12.42
N ALA A 84 -1.20 9.38 11.83
CA ALA A 84 -2.24 9.80 10.90
C ALA A 84 -3.15 10.86 11.53
N ARG A 85 -3.62 10.64 12.77
CA ARG A 85 -4.42 11.61 13.52
C ARG A 85 -3.65 12.92 13.75
N ALA A 86 -2.36 12.86 14.07
CA ALA A 86 -1.55 14.06 14.25
C ALA A 86 -1.43 14.88 12.96
N GLY A 87 -1.36 14.21 11.80
CA GLY A 87 -1.43 14.81 10.47
C GLY A 87 -2.76 15.50 10.19
N ILE A 88 -3.88 14.82 10.45
CA ILE A 88 -5.24 15.37 10.28
C ILE A 88 -5.44 16.63 11.14
N LEU A 89 -4.94 16.61 12.38
CA LEU A 89 -5.05 17.74 13.31
C LEU A 89 -4.06 18.88 13.03
N GLY A 90 -3.14 18.72 12.08
CA GLY A 90 -2.07 19.70 11.80
C GLY A 90 -1.01 19.81 12.91
N THR A 91 -1.08 18.95 13.93
CA THR A 91 -0.11 18.92 15.05
C THR A 91 1.24 18.31 14.66
N ARG A 92 1.29 17.62 13.50
CA ARG A 92 2.50 17.09 12.90
C ARG A 92 2.41 17.17 11.39
N ILE A 93 3.45 17.66 10.74
CA ILE A 93 3.57 17.61 9.28
C ILE A 93 3.98 16.19 8.89
N LEU A 94 3.13 15.52 8.13
CA LEU A 94 3.42 14.22 7.52
C LEU A 94 4.07 14.44 6.16
N ARG A 95 4.98 13.55 5.79
CA ARG A 95 5.55 13.52 4.43
C ARG A 95 4.51 12.97 3.45
N ASN A 96 4.61 13.29 2.16
CA ASN A 96 3.63 12.86 1.15
C ASN A 96 3.38 11.35 1.14
N PHE A 97 4.43 10.55 1.30
CA PHE A 97 4.32 9.10 1.36
C PHE A 97 3.65 8.60 2.65
N GLN A 98 3.76 9.33 3.77
CA GLN A 98 3.02 9.04 5.00
C GLN A 98 1.52 9.33 4.85
N VAL A 99 1.19 10.38 4.08
CA VAL A 99 -0.20 10.70 3.75
C VAL A 99 -0.79 9.61 2.86
N ARG A 100 -0.05 9.13 1.85
CA ARG A 100 -0.47 8.03 0.98
C ARG A 100 -0.67 6.72 1.74
N GLN A 101 0.29 6.33 2.57
CA GLN A 101 0.14 5.15 3.45
C GLN A 101 -1.10 5.27 4.34
N ALA A 102 -1.39 6.48 4.82
CA ALA A 102 -2.51 6.73 5.71
C ALA A 102 -3.87 6.86 4.99
N ASP A 103 -3.91 7.04 3.67
CA ASP A 103 -5.12 7.14 2.85
C ASP A 103 -5.61 5.73 2.46
N ILE A 104 -6.26 5.07 3.42
CA ILE A 104 -6.65 3.65 3.31
C ILE A 104 -7.69 3.40 2.22
N ASN A 105 -8.55 4.39 1.93
CA ASN A 105 -9.57 4.26 0.88
C ASN A 105 -9.11 4.79 -0.49
N ALA A 106 -7.86 5.27 -0.59
CA ALA A 106 -7.26 5.83 -1.80
C ALA A 106 -8.12 6.95 -2.45
N ASN A 107 -8.79 7.78 -1.65
CA ASN A 107 -9.62 8.89 -2.16
C ASN A 107 -8.81 10.17 -2.42
N GLY A 108 -7.51 10.15 -2.16
CA GLY A 108 -6.59 11.27 -2.33
C GLY A 108 -6.46 12.16 -1.10
N GLY A 109 -7.07 11.81 0.03
CA GLY A 109 -7.10 12.64 1.24
C GLY A 109 -7.05 11.83 2.52
N LEU A 110 -6.13 12.21 3.41
CA LEU A 110 -6.09 11.66 4.76
C LEU A 110 -7.19 12.28 5.64
N THR A 111 -8.19 11.48 6.01
CA THR A 111 -9.36 11.91 6.78
C THR A 111 -9.64 11.01 7.99
N THR A 112 -10.66 11.36 8.78
CA THR A 112 -11.11 10.53 9.92
C THR A 112 -11.74 9.20 9.47
N LEU A 113 -12.19 9.09 8.22
CA LEU A 113 -12.64 7.82 7.65
C LEU A 113 -11.48 6.83 7.58
N ASP A 114 -10.29 7.27 7.19
CA ASP A 114 -9.10 6.43 7.10
C ASP A 114 -8.66 5.92 8.46
N LEU A 115 -8.74 6.75 9.51
CA LEU A 115 -8.53 6.31 10.89
C LEU A 115 -9.52 5.20 11.31
N THR A 116 -10.74 5.23 10.77
CA THR A 116 -11.75 4.20 11.04
C THR A 116 -11.40 2.91 10.32
N LEU A 117 -10.96 2.99 9.06
CA LEU A 117 -10.52 1.84 8.28
C LEU A 117 -9.27 1.18 8.88
N MET A 118 -8.27 1.96 9.30
CA MET A 118 -7.10 1.44 10.03
C MET A 118 -7.51 0.62 11.26
N ARG A 119 -8.44 1.14 12.09
CA ARG A 119 -8.93 0.41 13.27
C ARG A 119 -9.60 -0.91 12.90
N ARG A 120 -10.38 -0.92 11.81
CA ARG A 120 -11.03 -2.14 11.33
C ARG A 120 -10.01 -3.18 10.89
N LEU A 121 -9.00 -2.78 10.12
CA LEU A 121 -7.90 -3.65 9.69
C LEU A 121 -7.12 -4.23 10.87
N ILE A 122 -6.79 -3.42 11.89
CA ILE A 122 -6.16 -3.91 13.13
C ILE A 122 -7.01 -4.97 13.84
N LEU A 123 -8.35 -4.86 13.75
CA LEU A 123 -9.29 -5.82 14.34
C LEU A 123 -9.58 -7.03 13.43
N GLY A 124 -8.95 -7.13 12.25
CA GLY A 124 -9.24 -8.17 11.26
C GLY A 124 -10.62 -8.01 10.59
N LEU A 125 -11.26 -6.85 10.76
CA LEU A 125 -12.51 -6.50 10.10
C LEU A 125 -12.14 -5.88 8.75
N GLY A 126 -12.24 -6.63 7.66
CA GLY A 126 -11.91 -6.11 6.33
C GLY A 126 -12.74 -4.88 5.92
N TYR A 127 -12.49 -4.41 4.70
CA TYR A 127 -13.32 -3.42 4.02
C TYR A 127 -14.75 -3.97 3.95
N SER A 128 -15.68 -3.38 4.69
CA SER A 128 -17.10 -3.75 4.57
C SER A 128 -17.57 -3.35 3.17
N ARG A 129 -17.96 -4.37 2.39
CA ARG A 129 -18.56 -4.25 1.04
C ARG A 129 -19.82 -3.41 1.05
#